data_AF-A0A9E2FH11-F1
#
_entry.id   AF-A0A9E2FH11-F1
#
_cell.length_a   1.000
_cell.length_b   1.000
_cell.length_c   1.000
_cell.angle_alpha   90.00
_cell.angle_beta   90.00
_cell.angle_gamma   90.00
#
_symmetry.space_group_name_H-M   'P 1'
#
loop_
_entity.id
_entity.type
_entity.pdbx_description
1 polymer ?
#
loop_
_entity_poly.entity_id
_entity_poly.type
_entity_poly.pdbx_seq_one_letter_code
_entity_poly.pdbx_strand_id
1 'polypeptide(L)'
;TAGGVACYGTLEGYLKCVDADNISKELYKFKTPSGIIGNVTTWEFKGKQYIGVLSGIGGWAGIGLAAGLEKPTDGLGAVGGYAELASYTELGGVMTVFALP
;
A
#
# COMPACT_ATOMS: atom_id res chain seq x y z
N THR A 1 -2.72 -5.15 -15.67
CA THR A 1 -3.88 -4.84 -16.52
C THR A 1 -3.57 -5.27 -17.95
N ALA A 2 -4.55 -5.28 -18.86
CA ALA A 2 -4.29 -5.54 -20.27
C ALA A 2 -3.40 -4.46 -20.94
N GLY A 3 -3.24 -3.29 -20.31
CA GLY A 3 -2.35 -2.22 -20.78
C GLY A 3 -0.87 -2.39 -20.45
N GLY A 4 -0.42 -3.58 -20.04
CA GLY A 4 1.00 -3.85 -19.76
C GLY A 4 1.52 -3.23 -18.46
N VAL A 5 0.64 -2.92 -17.50
CA VAL A 5 1.00 -2.31 -16.21
C VAL A 5 0.55 -3.19 -15.05
N ALA A 6 1.43 -3.41 -14.08
CA ALA A 6 1.09 -4.01 -12.78
C ALA A 6 1.20 -2.95 -11.68
N CYS A 7 0.22 -2.88 -10.77
CA CYS A 7 0.23 -1.93 -9.67
C CYS A 7 0.12 -2.65 -8.33
N TYR A 8 0.85 -2.16 -7.33
CA TYR A 8 0.88 -2.71 -5.97
C TYR A 8 1.14 -1.63 -4.93
N GLY A 9 0.76 -1.91 -3.69
CA GLY A 9 1.01 -1.05 -2.55
C GLY A 9 2.25 -1.48 -1.76
N THR A 10 2.90 -0.54 -1.09
CA THR A 10 3.97 -0.82 -0.13
C THR A 10 3.54 -0.47 1.31
N LEU A 11 4.22 -1.04 2.29
CA LEU A 11 3.89 -0.83 3.71
C LEU A 11 4.20 0.60 4.17
N GLU A 12 5.17 1.27 3.55
CA GLU A 12 5.43 2.70 3.75
C GLU A 12 4.44 3.61 2.99
N GLY A 13 3.45 3.03 2.32
CA GLY A 13 2.29 3.76 1.77
C GLY A 13 2.48 4.28 0.35
N TYR A 14 3.35 3.68 -0.46
CA TYR A 14 3.39 4.01 -1.88
C TYR A 14 2.46 3.11 -2.69
N LEU A 15 1.59 3.72 -3.50
CA LEU A 15 1.06 3.04 -4.68
C LEU A 15 2.13 3.14 -5.76
N LYS A 16 2.59 1.99 -6.26
CA LYS A 16 3.51 1.90 -7.39
C LYS A 16 2.83 1.21 -8.56
N CYS A 17 3.13 1.68 -9.76
CA CYS A 17 2.84 0.94 -10.98
C CYS A 17 4.13 0.74 -11.77
N VAL A 18 4.32 -0.48 -12.25
CA VAL A 18 5.52 -0.97 -12.93
C VAL A 18 5.13 -1.56 -14.28
N ASP A 19 6.14 -1.74 -15.13
CA ASP A 19 6.01 -2.56 -16.34
C ASP A 19 5.60 -3.99 -15.94
N ALA A 20 4.55 -4.53 -16.57
CA ALA A 20 4.00 -5.84 -16.20
C ALA A 20 5.01 -6.99 -16.37
N ASP A 21 5.98 -6.84 -17.28
CA ASP A 21 7.00 -7.85 -17.54
C ASP A 21 8.32 -7.56 -16.81
N ASN A 22 8.43 -6.40 -16.14
CA ASN A 22 9.63 -6.01 -15.40
C ASN A 22 9.31 -5.12 -14.18
N ILE A 23 9.23 -5.74 -13.00
CA ILE A 23 8.95 -5.05 -11.74
C ILE A 23 9.97 -3.96 -11.37
N SER A 24 11.21 -4.05 -11.85
CA SER A 24 12.25 -3.04 -11.57
C SER A 24 12.06 -1.75 -12.37
N LYS A 25 11.21 -1.77 -13.40
CA LYS A 25 10.88 -0.60 -14.22
C LYS A 25 9.65 0.10 -13.66
N GLU A 26 9.87 0.96 -12.67
CA GLU A 26 8.83 1.81 -12.09
C GLU A 26 8.34 2.86 -13.11
N LEU A 27 7.03 2.90 -13.33
CA LEU A 27 6.37 3.82 -14.28
C LEU A 27 5.62 4.94 -13.55
N TYR A 28 5.15 4.67 -12.34
CA TYR A 28 4.42 5.62 -11.50
C TYR A 28 4.60 5.28 -10.03
N LYS A 29 4.64 6.33 -9.18
CA LYS A 29 4.70 6.21 -7.73
C LYS A 29 3.98 7.38 -7.08
N PHE A 30 3.12 7.09 -6.10
CA PHE A 30 2.38 8.09 -5.34
C PHE A 30 2.34 7.74 -3.86
N LYS A 31 2.62 8.71 -2.99
CA LYS A 31 2.54 8.54 -1.53
C LYS A 31 1.10 8.70 -1.07
N THR A 32 0.48 7.59 -0.69
CA THR A 32 -0.80 7.60 0.01
C THR A 32 -0.61 7.96 1.50
N PRO A 33 -1.68 8.38 2.20
CA PRO A 33 -1.59 8.81 3.59
C PRO A 33 -1.08 7.75 4.59
N SER A 34 -1.19 6.45 4.26
CA SER A 34 -0.79 5.35 5.15
C SER A 34 -0.33 4.12 4.35
N GLY A 35 0.29 3.15 5.02
CA GLY A 35 0.70 1.87 4.45
C GLY A 35 -0.43 1.12 3.76
N ILE A 36 -0.11 0.37 2.71
CA ILE A 36 -1.08 -0.37 1.92
C ILE A 36 -0.89 -1.87 2.18
N ILE A 37 -1.92 -2.47 2.77
CA ILE A 37 -2.02 -3.93 2.98
C ILE A 37 -3.12 -4.58 2.13
N GLY A 38 -3.93 -3.77 1.44
CA GLY A 38 -5.01 -4.21 0.58
C GLY A 38 -4.60 -4.33 -0.88
N ASN A 39 -5.50 -4.89 -1.70
CA ASN A 39 -5.28 -5.05 -3.13
C ASN A 39 -5.60 -3.76 -3.90
N VAL A 40 -4.83 -3.51 -4.96
CA VAL A 40 -5.16 -2.47 -5.95
C VAL A 40 -6.28 -2.99 -6.85
N THR A 41 -7.33 -2.19 -7.05
CA THR A 41 -8.48 -2.55 -7.88
C THR A 41 -8.67 -1.52 -9.00
N THR A 42 -9.23 -1.95 -10.13
CA THR A 42 -9.58 -1.05 -11.25
C THR A 42 -11.02 -1.28 -11.69
N TRP A 43 -11.67 -0.22 -12.18
CA TRP A 43 -13.03 -0.24 -12.71
C TRP A 43 -13.20 0.85 -13.78
N GLU A 44 -14.32 0.82 -14.50
CA GLU A 44 -14.70 1.87 -15.44
C GLU A 44 -15.95 2.60 -14.93
N PHE A 45 -15.98 3.92 -15.10
CA PHE A 45 -17.17 4.73 -14.88
C PHE A 45 -17.29 5.81 -15.96
N LYS A 46 -18.42 5.83 -16.67
CA LYS A 46 -18.70 6.75 -17.79
C LYS A 46 -17.58 6.77 -18.85
N GLY A 47 -17.10 5.59 -19.27
CA GLY A 47 -16.06 5.46 -20.29
C GLY A 47 -14.65 5.84 -19.84
N LYS A 48 -14.45 6.15 -18.56
CA LYS A 48 -13.13 6.46 -17.98
C LYS A 48 -12.72 5.36 -17.01
N GLN A 49 -11.50 4.85 -17.18
CA GLN A 49 -10.92 3.85 -16.28
C GLN A 49 -10.35 4.53 -15.03
N TYR A 50 -10.58 3.90 -13.87
CA TYR A 50 -10.07 4.32 -12.57
C TYR A 50 -9.26 3.19 -11.93
N ILE A 51 -8.28 3.56 -11.11
CA ILE A 51 -7.56 2.68 -10.21
C ILE A 51 -7.79 3.17 -8.78
N GLY A 52 -8.04 2.26 -7.85
CA GLY A 52 -8.27 2.58 -6.44
C GLY A 52 -7.48 1.67 -5.51
N VAL A 53 -7.09 2.22 -4.38
CA VAL A 53 -6.38 1.48 -3.32
C VAL A 53 -6.76 2.03 -1.95
N LEU A 54 -6.91 1.15 -0.97
CA LEU A 54 -7.08 1.51 0.43
C LEU A 54 -5.72 1.66 1.10
N SER A 55 -5.55 2.74 1.84
CA SER A 55 -4.39 3.01 2.69
C SER A 55 -4.80 3.03 4.17
N GLY A 56 -4.04 2.30 4.97
CA GLY A 56 -4.30 2.01 6.37
C GLY A 56 -3.40 0.84 6.78
N ILE A 57 -2.22 1.14 7.32
CA ILE A 57 -1.28 0.11 7.76
C ILE A 57 -1.91 -0.71 8.89
N GLY A 58 -1.64 -2.01 8.88
CA GLY A 58 -2.23 -2.95 9.84
C GLY A 58 -1.88 -4.39 9.45
N GLY A 59 -2.83 -5.30 9.65
CA GLY A 59 -2.56 -6.73 9.51
C GLY A 59 -1.42 -7.16 10.44
N TRP A 60 -0.71 -8.22 10.08
CA TRP A 60 0.36 -8.72 10.94
C TRP A 60 1.64 -7.88 10.83
N ALA A 61 1.97 -7.36 9.65
CA ALA A 61 3.15 -6.52 9.44
C ALA A 61 3.07 -5.18 10.20
N GLY A 62 1.88 -4.60 10.32
CA GLY A 62 1.63 -3.36 11.05
C GLY A 62 1.11 -3.56 12.47
N ILE A 63 1.16 -4.77 13.04
CA ILE A 63 0.46 -5.06 14.31
C ILE A 63 0.98 -4.22 15.49
N GLY A 64 2.27 -3.86 15.47
CA GLY A 64 2.85 -2.95 16.47
C GLY A 64 2.15 -1.58 16.49
N LEU A 65 1.93 -1.00 15.30
CA LEU A 65 1.21 0.25 15.12
C LEU A 65 -0.29 0.11 15.44
N ALA A 66 -0.93 -0.94 14.90
CA ALA A 66 -2.38 -1.10 14.98
C ALA A 66 -2.91 -1.48 16.37
N ALA A 67 -2.13 -2.25 17.13
CA ALA A 67 -2.49 -2.69 18.48
C ALA A 67 -1.71 -1.98 19.60
N GLY A 68 -0.81 -1.05 19.26
CA GLY A 68 0.02 -0.33 20.25
C GLY A 68 0.98 -1.23 21.00
N LEU A 69 1.56 -2.23 20.32
CA LEU A 69 2.50 -3.18 20.91
C LEU A 69 3.93 -2.69 20.74
N GLU A 70 4.72 -2.74 21.80
CA GLU A 70 6.06 -2.14 21.83
C GLU A 70 7.20 -3.16 21.96
N LYS A 71 6.95 -4.32 22.60
CA LYS A 71 8.06 -5.27 22.84
C LYS A 71 8.38 -6.01 21.54
N PRO A 72 9.67 -6.22 21.21
CA PRO A 72 10.05 -6.90 19.96
C PRO A 72 9.44 -8.30 19.77
N THR A 73 9.16 -9.00 20.87
CA THR A 73 8.56 -10.35 20.86
C THR A 73 7.03 -10.35 20.80
N ASP A 74 6.38 -9.20 20.99
CA ASP A 74 4.93 -9.09 20.92
C ASP A 74 4.44 -9.34 19.48
N GLY A 75 3.16 -9.65 19.33
CA GLY A 75 2.58 -9.98 18.02
C GLY A 75 3.29 -11.15 17.34
N LEU A 76 3.74 -12.15 18.13
CA LEU A 76 4.50 -13.32 17.67
C LEU A 76 5.81 -12.93 16.94
N GLY A 77 6.48 -11.87 17.39
CA GLY A 77 7.74 -11.37 16.84
C GLY A 77 7.61 -10.39 15.68
N ALA A 78 6.39 -10.14 15.18
CA ALA A 78 6.19 -9.19 14.09
C ALA A 78 6.52 -7.74 14.49
N VAL A 79 6.29 -7.37 15.76
CA VAL A 79 6.62 -6.02 16.26
C VAL A 79 8.11 -5.73 16.11
N GLY A 80 8.98 -6.66 16.51
CA GLY A 80 10.42 -6.53 16.30
C GLY A 80 10.83 -6.60 14.83
N GLY A 81 10.18 -7.45 14.04
CA GLY A 81 10.47 -7.61 12.61
C GLY A 81 10.16 -6.35 11.77
N TYR A 82 9.22 -5.52 12.22
CA TYR A 82 8.78 -4.30 11.53
C TYR A 82 8.95 -3.03 12.39
N ALA A 83 9.90 -3.03 13.34
CA ALA A 83 10.07 -1.93 14.30
C ALA A 83 10.22 -0.54 13.64
N GLU A 84 10.90 -0.47 12.49
CA GLU A 84 11.15 0.78 11.76
C GLU A 84 9.94 1.27 10.95
N LEU A 85 8.87 0.48 10.83
CA LEU A 85 7.74 0.83 9.97
C LEU A 85 7.03 2.12 10.41
N ALA A 86 7.02 2.39 11.71
CA ALA A 86 6.46 3.61 12.31
C ALA A 86 7.18 4.88 11.83
N SER A 87 8.44 4.80 11.42
CA SER A 87 9.20 5.93 10.88
C SER A 87 8.72 6.38 9.50
N TYR A 88 7.88 5.57 8.81
CA TYR A 88 7.49 5.81 7.41
C TYR A 88 5.98 5.91 7.19
N THR A 89 5.17 5.41 8.12
CA THR A 89 3.72 5.43 8.03
C THR A 89 3.06 5.49 9.40
N GLU A 90 1.87 6.05 9.42
CA GLU A 90 0.95 6.05 10.56
C GLU A 90 -0.31 5.24 10.22
N LEU A 91 -1.18 5.02 11.20
CA LEU A 91 -2.51 4.44 10.96
C LEU A 91 -3.34 5.30 10.00
N GLY A 92 -4.30 4.69 9.32
CA GLY A 92 -5.13 5.37 8.35
C GLY A 92 -6.40 4.60 7.97
N GLY A 93 -7.16 5.18 7.05
CA GLY A 93 -8.42 4.62 6.55
C GLY A 93 -8.95 5.41 5.36
N VAL A 94 -8.15 5.49 4.30
CA VAL A 94 -8.44 6.33 3.13
C VAL A 94 -8.44 5.51 1.85
N MET A 95 -9.48 5.67 1.04
CA MET A 95 -9.51 5.19 -0.34
C MET A 95 -9.03 6.28 -1.29
N THR A 96 -7.90 6.04 -1.97
CA THR A 96 -7.37 6.95 -2.98
C THR A 96 -7.74 6.44 -4.37
N VAL A 97 -8.26 7.33 -5.22
CA VAL A 97 -8.71 7.01 -6.58
C VAL A 97 -7.90 7.81 -7.60
N PHE A 98 -7.43 7.14 -8.65
CA PHE A 98 -6.59 7.68 -9.71
C PHE A 98 -7.26 7.51 -11.06
N ALA A 99 -7.12 8.50 -11.93
CA ALA A 99 -7.45 8.42 -13.35
C ALA A 99 -6.54 9.38 -14.14
N LEU A 100 -6.40 9.13 -15.44
CA LEU A 100 -5.76 10.10 -16.34
C LEU A 100 -6.61 11.39 -16.44
N PRO A 101 -6.04 12.55 -16.80
CA PRO A 101 -6.81 13.79 -17.02
C PRO A 101 -7.99 13.59 -17.99
#